data_AF-A0ABC9YUU6-F1
#
_entry.id   AF-A0ABC9YUU6-F1
#
_cell.length_a   1.000
_cell.length_b   1.000
_cell.length_c   1.000
_cell.angle_alpha   90.00
_cell.angle_beta   90.00
_cell.angle_gamma   90.00
#
_symmetry.space_group_name_H-M   'P 1'
#
loop_
_entity.id
_entity.type
_entity.pdbx_description
1 polymer ?
#
loop_
_entity_poly.entity_id
_entity_poly.type
_entity_poly.pdbx_seq_one_letter_code
_entity_poly.pdbx_strand_id
1 'polypeptide(L)'
;MLATLAYAAPEQVSDQPVDHRADQYALGCTLFALLTGHAPFTASNAGAMVAAHLTRPVPSASTAAPGVPPELDAVIARAMAKDPAGRFATCAEFAAAARRALAGARPVPPTVVRIPQPPAPAPPPTVRWNPAVPPVNPGAGQVSSRWRTASVLLMVAGLVAVAGIGAAGVYWKFLRPTGPRPLPWGAHHALAVNYPRLVPVDPAGTGWRDARCSAVGTVAALAGDPAPVRQIICNQPDGITIWYTQYDRADDVKNYLAAHTVRVEGEHEIANSFGEMVLQRPKDPAAPFTLATYGWISPGLSESLVEVSWPGHTFEDVRDQWWQPAPF
;
A
#
# COMPACT_ATOMS: atom_id res chain seq x y z
N MET A 1 -0.44 -16.76 -8.29
CA MET A 1 -0.58 -16.57 -6.83
C MET A 1 -1.22 -15.24 -6.43
N LEU A 2 -0.99 -14.14 -7.15
CA LEU A 2 -1.80 -12.92 -6.97
C LEU A 2 -3.31 -13.21 -7.01
N ALA A 3 -3.73 -14.08 -7.94
CA ALA A 3 -5.13 -14.52 -8.03
C ALA A 3 -5.66 -15.20 -6.75
N THR A 4 -4.82 -15.98 -6.06
CA THR A 4 -5.18 -16.64 -4.79
C THR A 4 -5.21 -15.65 -3.63
N LEU A 5 -4.28 -14.68 -3.60
CA LEU A 5 -4.23 -13.65 -2.55
C LEU A 5 -5.22 -12.50 -2.72
N ALA A 6 -5.75 -12.29 -3.93
CA ALA A 6 -6.68 -11.19 -4.25
C ALA A 6 -8.01 -11.24 -3.47
N TYR A 7 -8.28 -12.35 -2.78
CA TYR A 7 -9.49 -12.57 -1.99
C TYR A 7 -9.18 -12.96 -0.54
N ALA A 8 -7.90 -12.99 -0.14
CA ALA A 8 -7.48 -13.45 1.18
C ALA A 8 -7.90 -12.47 2.28
N ALA A 9 -8.44 -13.01 3.37
CA ALA A 9 -8.79 -12.21 4.54
C ALA A 9 -7.52 -11.77 5.30
N PRO A 10 -7.52 -10.60 5.96
CA PRO A 10 -6.38 -10.10 6.73
C PRO A 10 -5.83 -11.12 7.73
N GLU A 11 -6.71 -11.78 8.48
CA GLU A 11 -6.35 -12.77 9.50
C GLU A 11 -5.62 -13.99 8.93
N GLN A 12 -5.94 -14.40 7.69
CA GLN A 12 -5.28 -15.52 7.01
C GLN A 12 -3.81 -15.23 6.67
N VAL A 13 -3.44 -13.95 6.61
CA VAL A 13 -2.08 -13.48 6.30
C VAL A 13 -1.42 -12.77 7.49
N SER A 14 -2.08 -12.76 8.65
CA SER A 14 -1.61 -12.09 9.89
C SER A 14 -1.34 -13.04 11.05
N ASP A 15 -1.39 -14.36 10.83
CA ASP A 15 -1.26 -15.37 11.89
C ASP A 15 -2.25 -15.15 13.05
N GLN A 16 -3.44 -14.65 12.70
CA GLN A 16 -4.55 -14.47 13.63
C GLN A 16 -5.47 -15.68 13.53
N PRO A 17 -6.24 -16.02 14.58
CA PRO A 17 -7.23 -17.09 14.51
C PRO A 17 -8.17 -16.88 13.33
N VAL A 18 -8.21 -17.87 12.45
CA VAL A 18 -9.09 -17.87 11.27
C VAL A 18 -10.39 -18.57 11.65
N ASP A 19 -11.51 -17.87 11.48
CA ASP A 19 -12.85 -18.42 11.63
C ASP A 19 -13.68 -18.21 10.34
N HIS A 20 -14.97 -18.57 10.40
CA HIS A 20 -15.94 -18.41 9.31
C HIS A 20 -16.04 -16.98 8.74
N ARG A 21 -15.57 -15.95 9.45
CA ARG A 21 -15.57 -14.56 8.96
C ARG A 21 -14.53 -14.33 7.87
N ALA A 22 -13.52 -15.19 7.74
CA ALA A 22 -12.58 -15.17 6.63
C ALA A 22 -13.30 -15.44 5.29
N ASP A 23 -14.20 -16.44 5.26
CA ASP A 23 -15.03 -16.72 4.10
C ASP A 23 -15.98 -15.54 3.77
N GLN A 24 -16.49 -14.85 4.79
CA GLN A 24 -17.31 -13.65 4.60
C GLN A 24 -16.52 -12.53 3.92
N TYR A 25 -15.26 -12.33 4.31
CA TYR A 25 -14.38 -11.35 3.69
C TYR A 25 -14.11 -11.70 2.22
N ALA A 26 -13.76 -12.96 1.94
CA ALA A 26 -13.54 -13.44 0.59
C ALA A 26 -14.80 -13.25 -0.29
N LEU A 27 -15.99 -13.55 0.26
CA LEU A 27 -17.26 -13.31 -0.42
C LEU A 27 -17.50 -11.81 -0.69
N GLY A 28 -17.08 -10.92 0.21
CA GLY A 28 -17.09 -9.47 -0.02
C GLY A 28 -16.20 -9.06 -1.20
N CYS A 29 -14.98 -9.59 -1.26
CA CYS A 29 -14.07 -9.41 -2.39
C CYS A 29 -14.67 -9.93 -3.71
N THR A 30 -15.29 -11.10 -3.68
CA THR A 30 -15.97 -11.69 -4.84
C THR A 30 -17.15 -10.83 -5.30
N LEU A 31 -17.99 -10.35 -4.38
CA LEU A 31 -19.10 -9.46 -4.73
C LEU A 31 -18.61 -8.19 -5.40
N PHE A 32 -17.56 -7.56 -4.86
CA PHE A 32 -16.92 -6.41 -5.50
C PHE A 32 -16.48 -6.75 -6.93
N ALA A 33 -15.77 -7.87 -7.11
CA ALA A 33 -15.26 -8.28 -8.43
C ALA A 33 -16.37 -8.59 -9.44
N LEU A 34 -17.48 -9.17 -9.01
CA LEU A 34 -18.64 -9.43 -9.86
C LEU A 34 -19.31 -8.13 -10.33
N LEU A 35 -19.27 -7.08 -9.52
CA LEU A 35 -19.89 -5.79 -9.83
C LEU A 35 -19.00 -4.88 -10.68
N THR A 36 -17.69 -4.95 -10.50
CA THR A 36 -16.73 -4.03 -11.14
C THR A 36 -15.90 -4.67 -12.25
N GLY A 37 -15.90 -6.00 -12.34
CA GLY A 37 -15.09 -6.77 -13.30
C GLY A 37 -13.63 -6.96 -12.87
N HIS A 38 -13.22 -6.49 -11.69
CA HIS A 38 -11.87 -6.66 -11.18
C HIS A 38 -11.84 -6.82 -9.65
N ALA A 39 -10.80 -7.48 -9.12
CA ALA A 39 -10.62 -7.61 -7.68
C ALA A 39 -10.55 -6.25 -6.97
N PRO A 40 -10.95 -6.16 -5.69
CA PRO A 40 -10.92 -4.90 -4.94
C PRO A 40 -9.51 -4.32 -4.82
N PHE A 41 -8.49 -5.16 -4.73
CA PHE A 41 -7.10 -4.72 -4.71
C PHE A 41 -6.34 -5.30 -5.89
N THR A 42 -5.52 -4.44 -6.49
CA THR A 42 -4.50 -4.80 -7.46
C THR A 42 -3.14 -4.44 -6.88
N ALA A 43 -2.15 -5.27 -7.15
CA ALA A 43 -0.78 -5.10 -6.70
C ALA A 43 0.18 -5.77 -7.68
N SER A 44 1.39 -5.22 -7.80
CA SER A 44 2.43 -5.73 -8.69
C SER A 44 3.12 -7.00 -8.18
N ASN A 45 3.00 -7.30 -6.89
CA ASN A 45 3.56 -8.52 -6.27
C ASN A 45 2.72 -8.95 -5.05
N ALA A 46 3.01 -10.15 -4.54
CA ALA A 46 2.26 -10.78 -3.46
C ALA A 46 2.31 -9.99 -2.14
N GLY A 47 3.50 -9.51 -1.73
CA GLY A 47 3.65 -8.71 -0.50
C GLY A 47 2.83 -7.41 -0.54
N ALA A 48 2.81 -6.72 -1.69
CA ALA A 48 1.96 -5.54 -1.88
C ALA A 48 0.46 -5.88 -1.90
N MET A 49 0.08 -7.07 -2.34
CA MET A 49 -1.31 -7.57 -2.25
C MET A 49 -1.70 -7.82 -0.80
N VAL A 50 -0.84 -8.50 -0.03
CA VAL A 50 -1.03 -8.74 1.40
C VAL A 50 -1.17 -7.41 2.14
N ALA A 51 -0.24 -6.47 1.93
CA ALA A 51 -0.30 -5.14 2.53
C ALA A 51 -1.59 -4.40 2.19
N ALA A 52 -2.13 -4.57 0.96
CA ALA A 52 -3.41 -4.01 0.56
C ALA A 52 -4.58 -4.59 1.37
N HIS A 53 -4.62 -5.92 1.49
CA HIS A 53 -5.64 -6.58 2.29
C HIS A 53 -5.56 -6.19 3.78
N LEU A 54 -4.36 -5.97 4.33
CA LEU A 54 -4.16 -5.54 5.71
C LEU A 54 -4.53 -4.07 5.97
N THR A 55 -4.16 -3.14 5.09
CA THR A 55 -4.11 -1.72 5.44
C THR A 55 -4.92 -0.80 4.52
N ARG A 56 -5.11 -1.15 3.25
CA ARG A 56 -5.76 -0.25 2.29
C ARG A 56 -7.28 -0.19 2.55
N PRO A 57 -7.89 1.01 2.47
CA PRO A 57 -9.34 1.12 2.54
C PRO A 57 -9.99 0.37 1.39
N VAL A 58 -11.16 -0.23 1.65
CA VAL A 58 -11.94 -0.94 0.65
C VAL A 58 -12.43 0.06 -0.40
N PRO A 59 -12.17 -0.13 -1.70
CA PRO A 59 -12.64 0.80 -2.73
C PRO A 59 -14.16 0.81 -2.84
N SER A 60 -14.71 1.95 -3.25
CA SER A 60 -16.13 2.10 -3.59
C SER A 60 -16.41 1.41 -4.93
N ALA A 61 -17.34 0.46 -4.94
CA ALA A 61 -17.77 -0.24 -6.15
C ALA A 61 -18.60 0.68 -7.04
N SER A 62 -19.41 1.58 -6.46
CA SER A 62 -20.20 2.57 -7.22
C SER A 62 -19.35 3.58 -7.98
N THR A 63 -18.16 3.90 -7.47
CA THR A 63 -17.18 4.74 -8.18
C THR A 63 -16.47 3.97 -9.30
N ALA A 64 -16.22 2.67 -9.11
CA ALA A 64 -15.51 1.83 -10.08
C ALA A 64 -16.39 1.41 -11.27
N ALA A 65 -17.69 1.22 -11.05
CA ALA A 65 -18.63 0.77 -12.08
C ALA A 65 -19.91 1.62 -12.10
N PRO A 66 -20.09 2.51 -13.10
CA PRO A 66 -21.30 3.29 -13.30
C PRO A 66 -22.50 2.36 -13.55
N GLY A 67 -23.35 2.19 -12.53
CA GLY A 67 -24.46 1.23 -12.53
C GLY A 67 -24.59 0.44 -11.24
N VAL A 68 -23.54 0.42 -10.41
CA VAL A 68 -23.59 -0.15 -9.06
C VAL A 68 -24.22 0.88 -8.09
N PRO A 69 -25.28 0.52 -7.35
CA PRO A 69 -25.91 1.40 -6.36
C PRO A 69 -24.92 1.81 -5.25
N PRO A 70 -24.81 3.11 -4.89
CA PRO A 70 -23.93 3.57 -3.81
C PRO A 70 -24.16 2.91 -2.46
N GLU A 71 -25.39 2.44 -2.21
CA GLU A 71 -25.77 1.73 -0.98
C GLU A 71 -24.99 0.42 -0.80
N LEU A 72 -24.48 -0.19 -1.88
CA LEU A 72 -23.63 -1.38 -1.79
C LEU A 72 -22.24 -1.09 -1.23
N ASP A 73 -21.73 0.14 -1.35
CA ASP A 73 -20.37 0.46 -0.91
C ASP A 73 -20.23 0.25 0.60
N ALA A 74 -21.22 0.67 1.39
CA ALA A 74 -21.22 0.48 2.84
C ALA A 74 -21.33 -1.01 3.22
N VAL A 75 -22.10 -1.79 2.45
CA VAL A 75 -22.26 -3.24 2.69
C VAL A 75 -20.96 -3.97 2.39
N ILE A 76 -20.33 -3.69 1.24
CA ILE A 76 -19.05 -4.29 0.83
C ILE A 76 -17.94 -3.88 1.81
N ALA A 77 -17.85 -2.60 2.16
CA ALA A 77 -16.86 -2.10 3.12
C ALA A 77 -16.98 -2.78 4.48
N ARG A 78 -18.21 -3.05 4.95
CA ARG A 78 -18.44 -3.77 6.22
C ARG A 78 -18.07 -5.25 6.11
N ALA A 79 -18.47 -5.94 5.03
CA ALA A 79 -18.10 -7.34 4.82
C ALA A 79 -16.58 -7.52 4.73
N MET A 80 -15.88 -6.53 4.17
CA MET A 80 -14.43 -6.49 4.02
C MET A 80 -13.72 -5.69 5.12
N ALA A 81 -14.35 -5.51 6.29
CA ALA A 81 -13.71 -4.83 7.42
C ALA A 81 -12.43 -5.59 7.82
N LYS A 82 -11.37 -4.84 8.16
CA LYS A 82 -10.05 -5.43 8.46
C LYS A 82 -10.10 -6.27 9.72
N ASP A 83 -10.69 -5.72 10.77
CA ASP A 83 -11.05 -6.42 11.98
C ASP A 83 -12.27 -7.34 11.73
N PRO A 84 -12.16 -8.68 11.93
CA PRO A 84 -13.28 -9.60 11.82
C PRO A 84 -14.49 -9.19 12.67
N ALA A 85 -14.30 -8.58 13.85
CA ALA A 85 -15.39 -8.14 14.72
C ALA A 85 -16.24 -7.03 14.09
N GLY A 86 -15.67 -6.21 13.20
CA GLY A 86 -16.37 -5.16 12.47
C GLY A 86 -17.28 -5.65 11.34
N ARG A 87 -17.24 -6.96 11.02
CA ARG A 87 -18.00 -7.56 9.92
C ARG A 87 -19.44 -7.90 10.32
N PHE A 88 -20.18 -8.56 9.43
CA PHE A 88 -21.50 -9.10 9.76
C PHE A 88 -21.37 -10.33 10.65
N ALA A 89 -22.36 -10.61 11.50
CA ALA A 89 -22.29 -11.77 12.37
C ALA A 89 -22.33 -13.08 11.58
N THR A 90 -22.99 -13.09 10.41
CA THR A 90 -23.07 -14.25 9.52
C THR A 90 -23.06 -13.85 8.04
N CYS A 91 -22.65 -14.77 7.16
CA CYS A 91 -22.77 -14.58 5.70
C CYS A 91 -24.22 -14.38 5.25
N ALA A 92 -25.20 -14.94 5.97
CA ALA A 92 -26.62 -14.75 5.69
C ALA A 92 -27.06 -13.30 5.93
N GLU A 93 -26.58 -12.67 7.01
CA GLU A 93 -26.81 -11.24 7.27
C GLU A 93 -26.18 -10.36 6.20
N PHE A 94 -24.95 -10.67 5.79
CA PHE A 94 -24.28 -9.97 4.68
C PHE A 94 -25.10 -10.08 3.40
N ALA A 95 -25.51 -11.29 3.00
CA ALA A 95 -26.32 -11.50 1.79
C ALA A 95 -27.68 -10.77 1.87
N ALA A 96 -28.31 -10.73 3.05
CA ALA A 96 -29.55 -9.98 3.25
C ALA A 96 -29.34 -8.47 3.18
N ALA A 97 -28.21 -7.95 3.65
CA ALA A 97 -27.85 -6.53 3.50
C ALA A 97 -27.59 -6.17 2.02
N ALA A 98 -26.84 -7.01 1.30
CA ALA A 98 -26.56 -6.81 -0.12
C ALA A 98 -27.84 -6.84 -0.98
N ARG A 99 -28.74 -7.80 -0.73
CA ARG A 99 -30.05 -7.85 -1.41
C ARG A 99 -30.90 -6.60 -1.15
N ARG A 100 -30.90 -6.08 0.07
CA ARG A 100 -31.63 -4.84 0.40
C ARG A 100 -31.04 -3.63 -0.31
N ALA A 101 -29.71 -3.52 -0.36
CA ALA A 101 -29.03 -2.47 -1.11
C ALA A 101 -29.35 -2.53 -2.62
N LEU A 102 -29.42 -3.73 -3.20
CA LEU A 102 -29.83 -3.93 -4.60
C LEU A 102 -31.31 -3.61 -4.83
N ALA A 103 -32.20 -3.99 -3.92
CA ALA A 103 -33.65 -3.76 -4.05
C ALA A 103 -34.06 -2.30 -3.80
N GLY A 104 -33.27 -1.56 -3.02
CA GLY A 104 -33.43 -0.12 -2.82
C GLY A 104 -32.97 0.72 -4.02
N ALA A 105 -32.27 0.11 -4.98
CA ALA A 105 -31.82 0.78 -6.19
C ALA A 105 -33.01 1.05 -7.10
N ARG A 106 -33.35 2.34 -7.26
CA ARG A 106 -34.31 2.78 -8.26
C ARG A 106 -33.81 2.33 -9.64
N PRO A 107 -34.64 1.70 -10.50
CA PRO A 107 -34.18 1.20 -11.79
C PRO A 107 -33.57 2.35 -12.60
N VAL A 108 -32.26 2.31 -12.82
CA VAL A 108 -31.61 3.16 -13.80
C VAL A 108 -31.80 2.47 -15.14
N PRO A 109 -32.50 3.06 -16.12
CA PRO A 109 -32.64 2.45 -17.44
C PRO A 109 -31.25 2.24 -18.04
N PRO A 110 -31.05 1.16 -18.84
CA PRO A 110 -29.77 0.89 -19.47
C PRO A 110 -29.34 2.12 -20.27
N THR A 111 -28.26 2.76 -19.82
CA THR A 111 -27.65 3.86 -20.56
C THR A 111 -26.97 3.23 -21.76
N VAL A 112 -27.61 3.32 -22.92
CA VAL A 112 -26.94 3.12 -24.20
C VAL A 112 -25.76 4.09 -24.22
N VAL A 113 -24.54 3.56 -24.23
CA VAL A 113 -23.32 4.36 -24.38
C VAL A 113 -23.36 4.96 -25.78
N ARG A 114 -23.94 6.15 -25.90
CA ARG A 114 -23.79 7.00 -27.09
C ARG A 114 -22.43 7.65 -26.98
N ILE A 115 -21.46 7.15 -27.74
CA ILE A 115 -20.15 7.79 -27.92
C ILE A 115 -20.41 9.23 -28.41
N PRO A 116 -20.05 10.28 -27.64
CA PRO A 116 -20.18 11.65 -28.12
C PRO A 116 -19.18 11.87 -29.26
N GLN A 117 -19.65 12.26 -30.43
CA GLN A 117 -18.76 12.81 -31.46
C GLN A 117 -18.10 14.08 -30.91
N PRO A 118 -16.78 14.27 -31.12
CA PRO A 118 -16.11 15.50 -30.75
C PRO A 118 -16.78 16.70 -31.45
N PRO A 119 -17.14 17.78 -30.73
CA PRO A 119 -17.61 18.99 -31.37
C PRO A 119 -16.47 19.64 -32.17
N ALA A 120 -16.82 20.18 -33.34
CA ALA A 120 -15.90 20.97 -34.17
C ALA A 120 -15.34 22.17 -33.37
N PRO A 121 -14.08 22.58 -33.61
CA PRO A 121 -13.48 23.70 -32.89
C PRO A 121 -14.21 25.01 -33.21
N ALA A 122 -14.67 25.69 -32.16
CA ALA A 122 -15.29 27.01 -32.28
C ALA A 122 -14.23 28.10 -32.55
N PRO A 123 -14.55 29.14 -33.34
CA PRO A 123 -13.65 30.27 -33.57
C PRO A 123 -13.51 31.14 -32.31
N PRO A 124 -12.37 31.85 -32.15
CA PRO A 124 -12.09 32.66 -30.97
C PRO A 124 -13.05 33.87 -30.85
N PRO A 125 -13.36 34.32 -29.62
CA PRO A 125 -14.27 35.43 -29.40
C PRO A 125 -13.63 36.76 -29.82
N THR A 126 -14.39 37.56 -30.58
CA THR A 126 -14.06 38.96 -30.86
C THR A 126 -14.65 39.84 -29.76
N VAL A 127 -13.78 40.50 -28.99
CA VAL A 127 -14.19 41.50 -28.00
C VAL A 127 -14.54 42.79 -28.73
N ARG A 128 -15.83 43.12 -28.83
CA ARG A 128 -16.28 44.46 -29.24
C ARG A 128 -16.34 45.37 -28.01
N TRP A 129 -15.45 46.35 -27.96
CA TRP A 129 -15.55 47.49 -27.04
C TRP A 129 -16.68 48.41 -27.47
N ASN A 130 -17.59 48.73 -26.55
CA ASN A 130 -18.61 49.75 -26.74
C ASN A 130 -18.39 50.89 -25.73
N PRO A 131 -18.02 52.11 -26.14
CA PRO A 131 -17.93 53.25 -25.25
C PRO A 131 -19.25 54.04 -25.33
N ALA A 132 -20.11 53.84 -24.35
CA ALA A 132 -21.26 54.74 -24.15
C ALA A 132 -21.45 54.98 -22.65
N VAL A 133 -20.94 56.12 -22.19
CA VAL A 133 -21.17 56.67 -20.85
C VAL A 133 -22.37 57.62 -20.94
N PRO A 134 -23.41 57.49 -20.10
CA PRO A 134 -24.47 58.49 -20.01
C PRO A 134 -24.03 59.70 -19.16
N PRO A 135 -24.60 60.90 -19.39
CA PRO A 135 -24.14 62.13 -18.75
C PRO A 135 -24.60 62.26 -17.30
N VAL A 136 -23.70 62.78 -16.47
CA VAL A 136 -23.94 63.24 -15.10
C VAL A 136 -24.57 64.64 -15.13
N ASN A 137 -25.62 64.86 -14.35
CA ASN A 137 -26.17 66.19 -14.08
C ASN A 137 -25.84 66.62 -12.65
N PRO A 138 -25.50 67.91 -12.40
CA PRO A 138 -25.08 68.39 -11.10
C PRO A 138 -26.27 68.97 -10.31
N GLY A 139 -26.39 68.60 -9.05
CA GLY A 139 -27.38 69.15 -8.13
C GLY A 139 -26.78 69.28 -6.74
N ALA A 140 -26.37 70.50 -6.40
CA ALA A 140 -25.78 70.87 -5.14
C ALA A 140 -26.77 70.76 -3.97
N GLY A 141 -26.28 70.29 -2.83
CA GLY A 141 -26.94 70.38 -1.53
C GLY A 141 -25.90 70.38 -0.42
N GLN A 142 -25.50 71.58 0.01
CA GLN A 142 -24.64 71.78 1.19
C GLN A 142 -25.39 71.39 2.46
N VAL A 143 -24.82 70.53 3.32
CA VAL A 143 -24.97 70.64 4.78
C VAL A 143 -23.67 70.24 5.47
N SER A 144 -23.37 71.03 6.49
CA SER A 144 -22.16 71.18 7.28
C SER A 144 -21.59 69.95 8.00
N SER A 145 -20.26 69.86 7.96
CA SER A 145 -19.32 69.62 9.07
C SER A 145 -19.90 69.17 10.42
N ARG A 146 -19.62 67.91 10.78
CA ARG A 146 -18.81 67.51 11.95
C ARG A 146 -18.82 65.98 12.08
N TRP A 147 -17.65 65.41 12.39
CA TRP A 147 -17.41 63.99 12.75
C TRP A 147 -16.96 63.06 11.62
N ARG A 148 -15.78 63.39 11.07
CA ARG A 148 -14.83 62.37 10.63
C ARG A 148 -14.12 61.81 11.86
N THR A 149 -14.09 60.49 12.05
CA THR A 149 -12.90 59.70 12.49
C THR A 149 -13.15 58.23 12.85
N ALA A 150 -14.37 57.67 12.81
CA ALA A 150 -14.58 56.28 13.28
C ALA A 150 -14.76 55.18 12.21
N SER A 151 -15.07 55.49 10.95
CA SER A 151 -15.59 54.45 10.02
C SER A 151 -14.60 53.84 9.02
N VAL A 152 -13.35 54.31 8.95
CA VAL A 152 -12.37 53.82 7.94
C VAL A 152 -11.54 52.62 8.45
N LEU A 153 -11.37 52.47 9.77
CA LEU A 153 -10.56 51.38 10.34
C LEU A 153 -11.25 50.01 10.35
N LEU A 154 -12.60 49.98 10.35
CA LEU A 154 -13.35 48.71 10.38
C LEU A 154 -13.48 48.04 9.00
N MET A 155 -13.41 48.79 7.89
CA MET A 155 -13.46 48.19 6.55
C MET A 155 -12.12 47.55 6.12
N VAL A 156 -10.98 48.08 6.56
CA VAL A 156 -9.66 47.52 6.22
C VAL A 156 -9.39 46.22 7.00
N ALA A 157 -9.80 46.14 8.26
CA ALA A 157 -9.67 44.92 9.07
C ALA A 157 -10.52 43.75 8.55
N GLY A 158 -11.74 44.02 8.06
CA GLY A 158 -12.63 43.00 7.48
C GLY A 158 -12.10 42.40 6.17
N LEU A 159 -11.48 43.21 5.30
CA LEU A 159 -10.92 42.75 4.02
C LEU A 159 -9.64 41.91 4.21
N VAL A 160 -8.80 42.24 5.20
CA VAL A 160 -7.61 41.45 5.53
C VAL A 160 -7.98 40.10 6.16
N ALA A 161 -9.04 40.04 6.98
CA ALA A 161 -9.51 38.79 7.57
C ALA A 161 -10.12 37.82 6.53
N VAL A 162 -10.90 38.33 5.57
CA VAL A 162 -11.49 37.51 4.48
C VAL A 162 -10.43 37.04 3.48
N ALA A 163 -9.44 37.90 3.16
CA ALA A 163 -8.30 37.50 2.34
C ALA A 163 -7.40 36.47 3.04
N GLY A 164 -7.19 36.57 4.35
CA GLY A 164 -6.42 35.62 5.15
C GLY A 164 -7.10 34.24 5.27
N ILE A 165 -8.42 34.20 5.47
CA ILE A 165 -9.19 32.94 5.53
C ILE A 165 -9.27 32.29 4.14
N GLY A 166 -9.41 33.08 3.07
CA GLY A 166 -9.35 32.59 1.69
C GLY A 166 -7.98 32.02 1.33
N ALA A 167 -6.89 32.72 1.68
CA ALA A 167 -5.52 32.24 1.44
C ALA A 167 -5.18 30.99 2.26
N ALA A 168 -5.61 30.92 3.53
CA ALA A 168 -5.43 29.73 4.37
C ALA A 168 -6.27 28.53 3.87
N GLY A 169 -7.50 28.77 3.38
CA GLY A 169 -8.36 27.74 2.79
C GLY A 169 -7.84 27.21 1.46
N VAL A 170 -7.31 28.09 0.60
CA VAL A 170 -6.61 27.70 -0.64
C VAL A 170 -5.31 26.96 -0.31
N TYR A 171 -4.55 27.41 0.70
CA TYR A 171 -3.35 26.73 1.18
C TYR A 171 -3.65 25.32 1.72
N TRP A 172 -4.70 25.15 2.53
CA TRP A 172 -5.11 23.83 3.06
C TRP A 172 -5.70 22.89 2.00
N LYS A 173 -6.37 23.44 0.98
CA LYS A 173 -7.06 22.65 -0.05
C LYS A 173 -6.17 22.29 -1.25
N PHE A 174 -5.20 23.14 -1.60
CA PHE A 174 -4.37 22.97 -2.80
C PHE A 174 -2.90 22.63 -2.54
N LEU A 175 -2.35 22.91 -1.34
CA LEU A 175 -0.93 22.70 -1.03
C LEU A 175 -0.67 21.58 0.00
N ARG A 176 -1.70 20.85 0.46
CA ARG A 176 -1.44 19.53 1.05
C ARG A 176 -0.94 18.62 -0.07
N PRO A 177 0.28 18.06 0.03
CA PRO A 177 0.68 17.03 -0.91
C PRO A 177 -0.28 15.85 -0.73
N THR A 178 -1.26 15.73 -1.63
CA THR A 178 -2.20 14.60 -1.72
C THR A 178 -1.53 13.37 -2.34
N GLY A 179 -0.21 13.30 -2.27
CA GLY A 179 0.54 12.10 -2.62
C GLY A 179 0.33 11.03 -1.56
N PRO A 180 0.40 9.74 -1.94
CA PRO A 180 0.56 8.68 -0.95
C PRO A 180 1.75 9.05 -0.04
N ARG A 181 1.60 8.84 1.28
CA ARG A 181 2.74 8.99 2.19
C ARG A 181 3.88 8.10 1.66
N PRO A 182 5.13 8.60 1.61
CA PRO A 182 6.25 7.78 1.22
C PRO A 182 6.32 6.58 2.16
N LEU A 183 6.49 5.39 1.58
CA LEU A 183 6.61 4.16 2.34
C LEU A 183 7.87 4.24 3.22
N PRO A 184 7.86 3.74 4.47
CA PRO A 184 8.98 3.92 5.41
C PRO A 184 10.34 3.47 4.86
N TRP A 185 10.32 2.40 4.07
CA TRP A 185 11.51 1.78 3.46
C TRP A 185 11.74 2.21 2.00
N GLY A 186 10.97 3.18 1.48
CA GLY A 186 11.09 3.64 0.10
C GLY A 186 11.04 2.50 -0.92
N ALA A 187 12.06 2.41 -1.77
CA ALA A 187 12.18 1.36 -2.78
C ALA A 187 12.29 -0.06 -2.17
N HIS A 188 12.85 -0.18 -0.96
CA HIS A 188 13.07 -1.45 -0.27
C HIS A 188 11.84 -1.94 0.49
N HIS A 189 10.72 -1.21 0.44
CA HIS A 189 9.53 -1.55 1.23
C HIS A 189 8.97 -2.93 0.91
N ALA A 190 8.95 -3.34 -0.37
CA ALA A 190 8.51 -4.68 -0.75
C ALA A 190 9.37 -5.78 -0.12
N LEU A 191 10.67 -5.54 0.06
CA LEU A 191 11.58 -6.49 0.69
C LEU A 191 11.39 -6.51 2.22
N ALA A 192 11.20 -5.36 2.85
CA ALA A 192 10.93 -5.29 4.30
C ALA A 192 9.63 -6.03 4.69
N VAL A 193 8.56 -5.87 3.91
CA VAL A 193 7.26 -6.50 4.23
C VAL A 193 7.23 -8.02 4.01
N ASN A 194 8.22 -8.59 3.33
CA ASN A 194 8.38 -10.04 3.23
C ASN A 194 8.84 -10.66 4.57
N TYR A 195 9.42 -9.86 5.46
CA TYR A 195 9.99 -10.31 6.73
C TYR A 195 9.48 -9.46 7.91
N PRO A 196 8.14 -9.31 8.09
CA PRO A 196 7.55 -8.26 8.93
C PRO A 196 7.83 -8.42 10.43
N ARG A 197 8.22 -9.62 10.87
CA ARG A 197 8.61 -9.90 12.27
C ARG A 197 10.10 -9.83 12.51
N LEU A 198 10.91 -9.82 11.45
CA LEU A 198 12.38 -9.76 11.51
C LEU A 198 12.90 -8.35 11.23
N VAL A 199 12.36 -7.71 10.20
CA VAL A 199 12.68 -6.35 9.75
C VAL A 199 11.64 -5.39 10.33
N PRO A 200 12.04 -4.28 10.96
CA PRO A 200 11.08 -3.34 11.54
C PRO A 200 10.26 -2.65 10.45
N VAL A 201 9.02 -2.26 10.78
CA VAL A 201 8.12 -1.55 9.85
C VAL A 201 8.72 -0.22 9.36
N ASP A 202 9.51 0.43 10.22
CA ASP A 202 10.22 1.68 9.95
C ASP A 202 11.73 1.46 10.14
N PRO A 203 12.61 1.97 9.26
CA PRO A 203 14.06 1.87 9.41
C PRO A 203 14.62 2.43 10.72
N ALA A 204 13.95 3.41 11.33
CA ALA A 204 14.33 3.97 12.64
C ALA A 204 13.93 3.05 13.82
N GLY A 205 13.14 2.01 13.55
CA GLY A 205 12.70 1.03 14.53
C GLY A 205 13.77 0.00 14.91
N THR A 206 13.32 -0.99 15.66
CA THR A 206 14.15 -2.11 16.12
C THR A 206 13.58 -3.41 15.56
N GLY A 207 14.40 -4.18 14.86
CA GLY A 207 14.04 -5.49 14.33
C GLY A 207 14.11 -6.58 15.39
N TRP A 208 13.99 -7.83 14.95
CA TRP A 208 14.03 -8.99 15.84
C TRP A 208 15.39 -9.12 16.55
N ARG A 209 15.37 -9.48 17.85
CA ARG A 209 16.52 -9.48 18.76
C ARG A 209 17.35 -8.20 18.68
N ASP A 210 16.68 -7.07 18.85
CA ASP A 210 17.29 -5.74 18.88
C ASP A 210 18.07 -5.35 17.62
N ALA A 211 17.75 -5.97 16.48
CA ALA A 211 18.44 -5.70 15.23
C ALA A 211 18.28 -4.24 14.76
N ARG A 212 19.39 -3.64 14.33
CA ARG A 212 19.42 -2.33 13.64
C ARG A 212 19.51 -2.58 12.15
N CYS A 213 18.48 -2.14 11.42
CA CYS A 213 18.34 -2.42 10.00
C CYS A 213 18.53 -1.18 9.13
N SER A 214 19.18 -1.32 7.98
CA SER A 214 19.37 -0.24 7.01
C SER A 214 19.25 -0.73 5.58
N ALA A 215 18.77 0.15 4.71
CA ALA A 215 18.71 -0.10 3.27
C ALA A 215 20.08 0.13 2.64
N VAL A 216 20.53 -0.80 1.80
CA VAL A 216 21.78 -0.66 1.05
C VAL A 216 21.49 0.16 -0.20
N GLY A 217 22.25 1.25 -0.38
CA GLY A 217 22.05 2.20 -1.48
C GLY A 217 22.49 1.64 -2.84
N THR A 218 23.66 1.01 -2.90
CA THR A 218 24.18 0.34 -4.10
C THR A 218 24.64 -1.04 -3.71
N VAL A 219 24.02 -2.06 -4.31
CA VAL A 219 24.40 -3.45 -4.06
C VAL A 219 25.33 -3.89 -5.19
N ALA A 220 26.58 -4.23 -4.85
CA ALA A 220 27.54 -4.75 -5.81
C ALA A 220 27.45 -6.28 -5.81
N ALA A 221 27.36 -6.89 -7.00
CA ALA A 221 27.58 -8.31 -7.15
C ALA A 221 29.08 -8.61 -7.24
N LEU A 222 29.47 -9.78 -6.73
CA LEU A 222 30.78 -10.34 -7.02
C LEU A 222 30.87 -10.73 -8.50
N ALA A 223 32.08 -10.76 -9.04
CA ALA A 223 32.29 -11.12 -10.44
C ALA A 223 31.80 -12.55 -10.71
N GLY A 224 30.83 -12.69 -11.62
CA GLY A 224 30.21 -13.98 -11.98
C GLY A 224 28.87 -14.25 -11.30
N ASP A 225 28.48 -13.45 -10.30
CA ASP A 225 27.21 -13.59 -9.61
C ASP A 225 26.11 -12.71 -10.24
N PRO A 226 24.84 -13.14 -10.15
CA PRO A 226 23.72 -12.31 -10.56
C PRO A 226 23.63 -11.04 -9.69
N ALA A 227 23.24 -9.93 -10.33
CA ALA A 227 23.12 -8.65 -9.66
C ALA A 227 21.83 -8.57 -8.82
N PRO A 228 21.93 -8.36 -7.49
CA PRO A 228 20.75 -8.10 -6.66
C PRO A 228 20.18 -6.71 -6.97
N VAL A 229 18.85 -6.59 -6.92
CA VAL A 229 18.14 -5.32 -7.15
C VAL A 229 18.02 -4.49 -5.88
N ARG A 230 17.91 -5.13 -4.71
CA ARG A 230 17.75 -4.46 -3.42
C ARG A 230 18.34 -5.31 -2.30
N GLN A 231 18.80 -4.64 -1.24
CA GLN A 231 19.27 -5.32 -0.05
C GLN A 231 18.96 -4.51 1.21
N ILE A 232 18.54 -5.18 2.27
CA ILE A 232 18.42 -4.66 3.63
C ILE A 232 19.41 -5.44 4.49
N ILE A 233 20.21 -4.73 5.28
CA ILE A 233 21.15 -5.34 6.23
C ILE A 233 20.65 -5.05 7.64
N CYS A 234 20.59 -6.07 8.48
CA CYS A 234 20.24 -5.98 9.88
C CYS A 234 21.41 -6.50 10.74
N ASN A 235 21.85 -5.71 11.72
CA ASN A 235 22.91 -6.12 12.66
C ASN A 235 22.33 -6.26 14.06
N GLN A 236 22.56 -7.41 14.69
CA GLN A 236 22.14 -7.70 16.06
C GLN A 236 23.30 -7.43 17.05
N PRO A 237 23.00 -7.10 18.32
CA PRO A 237 24.02 -6.78 19.32
C PRO A 237 24.98 -7.93 19.66
N ASP A 238 24.57 -9.17 19.42
CA ASP A 238 25.34 -10.41 19.63
C ASP A 238 26.34 -10.72 18.49
N GLY A 239 26.49 -9.79 17.54
CA GLY A 239 27.45 -9.90 16.44
C GLY A 239 26.92 -10.63 15.21
N ILE A 240 25.61 -10.91 15.17
CA ILE A 240 24.95 -11.51 13.99
C ILE A 240 24.64 -10.43 12.97
N THR A 241 24.97 -10.69 11.71
CA THR A 241 24.58 -9.85 10.57
C THR A 241 23.66 -10.65 9.65
N ILE A 242 22.56 -10.02 9.24
CA ILE A 242 21.56 -10.61 8.36
C ILE A 242 21.42 -9.75 7.10
N TRP A 243 21.51 -10.39 5.94
CA TRP A 243 21.25 -9.77 4.64
C TRP A 243 19.95 -10.32 4.07
N TYR A 244 18.98 -9.44 3.88
CA TYR A 244 17.79 -9.71 3.07
C TYR A 244 18.09 -9.17 1.68
N THR A 245 18.19 -10.05 0.70
CA THR A 245 18.59 -9.70 -0.67
C THR A 245 17.45 -10.01 -1.62
N GLN A 246 17.10 -9.07 -2.50
CA GLN A 246 16.13 -9.26 -3.57
C GLN A 246 16.84 -9.26 -4.91
N TYR A 247 16.44 -10.17 -5.79
CA TYR A 247 16.85 -10.27 -7.19
C TYR A 247 15.66 -9.92 -8.09
N ASP A 248 15.94 -9.71 -9.38
CA ASP A 248 14.89 -9.43 -10.37
C ASP A 248 14.10 -10.69 -10.73
N ARG A 249 14.77 -11.85 -10.74
CA ARG A 249 14.18 -13.13 -11.15
C ARG A 249 14.53 -14.24 -10.16
N ALA A 250 13.58 -15.16 -9.95
CA ALA A 250 13.81 -16.33 -9.11
C ALA A 250 14.98 -17.21 -9.59
N ASP A 251 15.25 -17.25 -10.89
CA ASP A 251 16.38 -18.02 -11.42
C ASP A 251 17.73 -17.42 -11.04
N ASP A 252 17.80 -16.12 -10.78
CA ASP A 252 19.03 -15.47 -10.29
C ASP A 252 19.35 -15.95 -8.86
N VAL A 253 18.34 -16.09 -8.01
CA VAL A 253 18.50 -16.71 -6.67
C VAL A 253 19.00 -18.15 -6.80
N LYS A 254 18.40 -18.95 -7.69
CA LYS A 254 18.80 -20.34 -7.91
C LYS A 254 20.25 -20.45 -8.40
N ASN A 255 20.65 -19.59 -9.33
CA ASN A 255 22.01 -19.57 -9.87
C ASN A 255 23.04 -19.18 -8.80
N TYR A 256 22.73 -18.17 -7.99
CA TYR A 256 23.58 -17.78 -6.87
C TYR A 256 23.77 -18.93 -5.87
N LEU A 257 22.68 -19.56 -5.44
CA LEU A 257 22.75 -20.72 -4.54
C LEU A 257 23.52 -21.88 -5.16
N ALA A 258 23.22 -22.23 -6.42
CA ALA A 258 23.93 -23.31 -7.11
C ALA A 258 25.45 -23.04 -7.21
N ALA A 259 25.88 -21.78 -7.27
CA ALA A 259 27.29 -21.41 -7.26
C ALA A 259 27.91 -21.56 -5.86
N HIS A 260 27.23 -21.09 -4.81
CA HIS A 260 27.83 -20.88 -3.48
C HIS A 260 27.47 -21.91 -2.41
N THR A 261 26.42 -22.71 -2.61
CA THR A 261 25.85 -23.57 -1.55
C THR A 261 25.64 -25.01 -1.98
N VAL A 262 25.49 -25.88 -0.99
CA VAL A 262 25.01 -27.25 -1.13
C VAL A 262 23.74 -27.42 -0.29
N ARG A 263 22.74 -28.06 -0.89
CA ARG A 263 21.52 -28.43 -0.16
C ARG A 263 21.87 -29.54 0.82
N VAL A 264 21.39 -29.43 2.05
CA VAL A 264 21.55 -30.50 3.04
C VAL A 264 20.37 -31.46 2.89
N GLU A 265 20.64 -32.72 2.52
CA GLU A 265 19.60 -33.75 2.41
C GLU A 265 19.06 -34.10 3.80
N GLY A 266 17.74 -34.10 3.98
CA GLY A 266 17.08 -34.51 5.22
C GLY A 266 16.95 -33.44 6.32
N GLU A 267 17.46 -32.22 6.12
CA GLU A 267 17.20 -31.08 7.01
C GLU A 267 15.91 -30.37 6.59
N HIS A 268 14.83 -30.60 7.35
CA HIS A 268 13.54 -29.88 7.22
C HIS A 268 13.76 -28.37 7.31
N GLU A 269 13.42 -27.58 6.29
CA GLU A 269 12.06 -27.16 5.92
C GLU A 269 11.33 -26.53 7.11
N ILE A 270 11.65 -25.25 7.39
CA ILE A 270 10.72 -24.43 8.15
C ILE A 270 9.53 -24.22 7.20
N ALA A 271 8.55 -25.12 7.31
CA ALA A 271 7.30 -25.06 6.57
C ALA A 271 6.35 -24.12 7.33
N ASN A 272 6.02 -22.99 6.73
CA ASN A 272 5.01 -22.08 7.25
C ASN A 272 3.89 -21.88 6.20
N SER A 273 2.89 -21.08 6.55
CA SER A 273 1.76 -20.77 5.66
C SER A 273 2.16 -20.06 4.37
N PHE A 274 3.41 -19.61 4.23
CA PHE A 274 3.92 -18.86 3.09
C PHE A 274 4.83 -19.67 2.17
N GLY A 275 5.19 -20.91 2.53
CA GLY A 275 6.08 -21.75 1.75
C GLY A 275 7.01 -22.57 2.63
N GLU A 276 7.99 -23.20 2.00
CA GLU A 276 9.05 -23.92 2.69
C GLU A 276 10.33 -23.11 2.58
N MET A 277 11.00 -22.85 3.71
CA MET A 277 12.37 -22.35 3.66
C MET A 277 13.36 -23.51 3.64
N VAL A 278 14.18 -23.52 2.61
CA VAL A 278 15.27 -24.45 2.40
C VAL A 278 16.55 -23.78 2.86
N LEU A 279 17.08 -24.26 3.99
CA LEU A 279 18.42 -23.90 4.43
C LEU A 279 19.45 -24.59 3.54
N GLN A 280 20.51 -23.87 3.20
CA GLN A 280 21.62 -24.38 2.43
C GLN A 280 22.94 -24.01 3.08
N ARG A 281 23.86 -24.97 3.08
CA ARG A 281 25.19 -24.80 3.64
C ARG A 281 26.12 -24.19 2.58
N PRO A 282 27.00 -23.25 2.94
CA PRO A 282 28.05 -22.80 2.02
C PRO A 282 28.93 -23.96 1.55
N LYS A 283 29.40 -23.88 0.30
CA LYS A 283 30.42 -24.80 -0.21
C LYS A 283 31.78 -24.57 0.42
N ASP A 284 32.10 -23.31 0.71
CA ASP A 284 33.30 -22.95 1.45
C ASP A 284 33.06 -23.13 2.95
N PRO A 285 33.68 -24.10 3.62
CA PRO A 285 33.50 -24.32 5.05
C PRO A 285 34.08 -23.17 5.90
N ALA A 286 34.90 -22.28 5.34
CA ALA A 286 35.40 -21.09 6.01
C ALA A 286 34.45 -19.88 5.87
N ALA A 287 33.39 -20.00 5.06
CA ALA A 287 32.40 -18.95 4.91
C ALA A 287 31.65 -18.71 6.23
N PRO A 288 31.64 -17.48 6.77
CA PRO A 288 31.09 -17.20 8.10
C PRO A 288 29.55 -17.12 8.12
N PHE A 289 28.85 -17.73 7.17
CA PHE A 289 27.43 -17.51 6.95
C PHE A 289 26.63 -18.79 6.67
N THR A 290 25.33 -18.72 6.93
CA THR A 290 24.33 -19.73 6.56
C THR A 290 23.27 -19.04 5.72
N LEU A 291 22.86 -19.64 4.60
CA LEU A 291 21.80 -19.08 3.76
C LEU A 291 20.53 -19.91 3.83
N ALA A 292 19.40 -19.25 3.70
CA ALA A 292 18.16 -19.91 3.36
C ALA A 292 17.44 -19.20 2.23
N THR A 293 16.69 -19.98 1.46
CA THR A 293 15.81 -19.51 0.40
C THR A 293 14.44 -20.14 0.56
N TYR A 294 13.40 -19.53 0.00
CA TYR A 294 12.07 -20.14 -0.03
C TYR A 294 11.97 -21.14 -1.20
N GLY A 295 11.91 -22.43 -0.86
CA GLY A 295 11.48 -23.50 -1.74
C GLY A 295 9.96 -23.56 -1.77
N TRP A 296 9.37 -23.00 -2.83
CA TRP A 296 7.93 -22.90 -3.11
C TRP A 296 7.20 -21.69 -2.50
N ILE A 297 6.44 -21.04 -3.39
CA ILE A 297 5.37 -20.02 -3.20
C ILE A 297 5.76 -18.53 -3.45
N SER A 298 4.92 -17.91 -4.32
CA SER A 298 4.68 -16.49 -4.66
C SER A 298 5.78 -15.66 -5.35
N PRO A 299 5.45 -14.95 -6.46
CA PRO A 299 6.35 -13.96 -7.07
C PRO A 299 6.72 -12.88 -6.04
N GLY A 300 8.02 -12.74 -5.75
CA GLY A 300 8.58 -11.84 -4.75
C GLY A 300 9.38 -12.51 -3.62
N LEU A 301 8.90 -13.65 -3.08
CA LEU A 301 9.65 -14.41 -2.05
C LEU A 301 10.68 -15.35 -2.68
N SER A 302 10.31 -15.99 -3.80
CA SER A 302 11.23 -16.80 -4.62
C SER A 302 12.35 -15.99 -5.28
N GLU A 303 12.20 -14.66 -5.30
CA GLU A 303 13.20 -13.70 -5.79
C GLU A 303 14.06 -13.14 -4.65
N SER A 304 13.89 -13.64 -3.42
CA SER A 304 14.64 -13.18 -2.26
C SER A 304 15.43 -14.28 -1.57
N LEU A 305 16.52 -13.87 -0.96
CA LEU A 305 17.49 -14.70 -0.25
C LEU A 305 17.75 -14.06 1.11
N VAL A 306 17.83 -14.90 2.15
CA VAL A 306 18.25 -14.46 3.48
C VAL A 306 19.55 -15.15 3.83
N GLU A 307 20.56 -14.34 4.14
CA GLU A 307 21.87 -14.81 4.58
C GLU A 307 22.11 -14.31 6.01
N VAL A 308 22.65 -15.19 6.85
CA VAL A 308 22.94 -14.91 8.25
C VAL A 308 24.38 -15.26 8.53
N SER A 309 25.17 -14.28 8.94
CA SER A 309 26.55 -14.48 9.37
C SER A 309 26.67 -14.34 10.87
N TRP A 310 27.36 -15.30 11.49
CA TRP A 310 27.72 -15.23 12.90
C TRP A 310 29.18 -15.66 13.06
N PRO A 311 30.11 -14.69 13.06
CA PRO A 311 31.54 -15.00 13.14
C PRO A 311 31.89 -15.88 14.34
N GLY A 312 32.70 -16.91 14.12
CA GLY A 312 33.12 -17.86 15.14
C GLY A 312 32.14 -18.98 15.46
N HIS A 313 30.99 -19.05 14.78
CA HIS A 313 29.97 -20.07 14.99
C HIS A 313 29.85 -21.00 13.77
N THR A 314 29.42 -22.24 14.02
CA THR A 314 29.20 -23.23 12.95
C THR A 314 27.86 -23.02 12.24
N PHE A 315 27.68 -23.69 11.10
CA PHE A 315 26.38 -23.74 10.42
C PHE A 315 25.29 -24.26 11.38
N GLU A 316 25.57 -25.31 12.15
CA GLU A 316 24.65 -25.90 13.11
C GLU A 316 24.28 -24.92 14.23
N ASP A 317 25.24 -24.14 14.73
CA ASP A 317 24.97 -23.09 15.73
C ASP A 317 24.01 -22.03 15.18
N VAL A 318 24.27 -21.52 13.96
CA VAL A 318 23.41 -20.53 13.31
C VAL A 318 22.03 -21.11 13.02
N ARG A 319 21.95 -22.35 12.55
CA ARG A 319 20.69 -23.07 12.30
C ARG A 319 19.85 -23.19 13.58
N ASP A 320 20.43 -23.75 14.63
CA ASP A 320 19.67 -24.16 15.81
C ASP A 320 19.35 -22.98 16.73
N GLN A 321 20.25 -22.00 16.82
CA GLN A 321 20.11 -20.89 17.78
C GLN A 321 19.54 -19.61 17.17
N TRP A 322 19.61 -19.45 15.84
CA TRP A 322 19.08 -18.28 15.14
C TRP A 322 17.93 -18.66 14.19
N TRP A 323 18.14 -19.59 13.26
CA TRP A 323 17.11 -19.90 12.23
C TRP A 323 15.87 -20.57 12.80
N GLN A 324 16.01 -21.63 13.58
CA GLN A 324 14.88 -22.34 14.18
C GLN A 324 13.97 -21.44 15.05
N PRO A 325 14.50 -20.54 15.90
CA PRO A 325 13.65 -19.63 16.68
C PRO A 325 13.23 -18.36 15.94
N ALA A 326 13.68 -18.13 14.71
CA ALA A 326 13.36 -16.92 13.97
C ALA A 326 11.88 -16.90 13.54
N PRO A 327 11.16 -15.79 13.77
CA PRO A 327 9.72 -15.70 13.51
C PRO A 327 9.40 -15.41 12.02
N PHE A 328 9.75 -16.33 11.13
CA PHE A 328 9.48 -16.24 9.69
C PHE A 328 8.00 -16.37 9.31
#